data_AF-A0A4S4N4R2-F1
#
_entry.id   AF-A0A4S4N4R2-F1
#
_cell.length_a   1.000
_cell.length_b   1.000
_cell.length_c   1.000
_cell.angle_alpha   90.00
_cell.angle_beta   90.00
_cell.angle_gamma   90.00
#
_symmetry.space_group_name_H-M   'P 1'
#
loop_
_entity.id
_entity.type
_entity.pdbx_description
1 polymer ?
#
loop_
_entity_poly.entity_id
_entity_poly.type
_entity_poly.pdbx_seq_one_letter_code
_entity_poly.pdbx_strand_id
1 'polypeptide(L)'
;MSLFPSTTPKSPSPIEIEPLPVFRMKPPFTDLGNGADLILRSCDDQYFFVHHVILSLVSPVFREMFIAVPPRPQGPPEPLQTVHLTEETSFVLDRLLRICYPVSNPDLEKLSLEDVDDCLRVSHKYEMVHCTNVIAENLIISSSWWGTPLLANATFAIACRWNLRNLARVVAKEIALNLRTPFGVKDGPEPTEPYNFLADVHPGQLAAELYVDSMHDIPASSLYRLISYAYSESRDPYSSEHRHMNFCHHEQNLSRTERYHAFPFNTLGPVTSPDIVIKSCDGIEFNVQREILAKTSSILPDGLSSESAIVTGDSSDSLYTVDVAIDSTLLSPLLQLCYELESESFNSDSALVTGLSHNQAEAVFLLALRNRVIGAKDFMAAWLRSDIYSNPLRVYLMSARLGFNDVAQDAAIVATQRNIAYSYDSELENTQAGHYFALLQYSHQYQETFMAVVGNEKLVEAATKNWEAVCEVLAPGSGGDHIIGGPDAALAFVLGGMKKAPKARAQKAPQSTTRKVATATRRSKRLSSASASAQVPAKNRASIALAKLKLLPAQRD
;
A
#
# COMPACT_ATOMS: atom_id res chain seq x y z
N MET A 1 -6.74 68.64 -33.24
CA MET A 1 -5.62 68.39 -32.30
C MET A 1 -5.92 69.23 -31.08
N SER A 2 -6.18 68.77 -29.85
CA SER A 2 -6.06 67.50 -29.11
C SER A 2 -7.06 67.64 -27.94
N LEU A 3 -8.09 66.79 -27.80
CA LEU A 3 -8.12 65.60 -26.94
C LEU A 3 -7.42 65.77 -25.59
N PHE A 4 -8.20 66.03 -24.52
CA PHE A 4 -8.35 65.22 -23.29
C PHE A 4 -9.39 65.89 -22.37
N PRO A 5 -10.30 65.12 -21.75
CA PRO A 5 -10.61 65.38 -20.35
C PRO A 5 -10.50 64.11 -19.49
N SER A 6 -9.88 64.32 -18.33
CA SER A 6 -9.75 63.47 -17.15
C SER A 6 -10.85 62.43 -16.93
N THR A 7 -10.49 61.15 -17.04
CA THR A 7 -11.25 60.03 -16.46
C THR A 7 -10.66 59.64 -15.11
N THR A 8 -11.38 59.94 -14.03
CA THR A 8 -11.18 59.32 -12.72
C THR A 8 -11.69 57.88 -12.76
N PRO A 9 -10.97 56.89 -12.18
CA PRO A 9 -11.41 55.50 -12.20
C PRO A 9 -12.58 55.30 -11.22
N LYS A 10 -13.71 54.81 -11.75
CA LYS A 10 -14.82 54.29 -10.95
C LYS A 10 -14.33 53.06 -10.18
N SER A 11 -14.59 53.05 -8.87
CA SER A 11 -14.46 51.88 -7.99
C SER A 11 -15.26 50.69 -8.55
N PRO A 12 -14.70 49.46 -8.58
CA PRO A 12 -15.45 48.28 -9.00
C PRO A 12 -16.55 47.99 -7.98
N SER A 13 -17.76 47.78 -8.47
CA SER A 13 -18.89 47.26 -7.71
C SER A 13 -18.54 45.91 -7.06
N PRO A 14 -19.09 45.57 -5.88
CA PRO A 14 -18.82 44.29 -5.24
C PRO A 14 -19.27 43.16 -6.16
N ILE A 15 -18.40 42.18 -6.35
CA ILE A 15 -18.74 40.92 -6.99
C ILE A 15 -19.77 40.26 -6.08
N GLU A 16 -21.04 40.25 -6.47
CA GLU A 16 -22.03 39.34 -5.91
C GLU A 16 -21.56 37.93 -6.24
N ILE A 17 -20.94 37.27 -5.26
CA ILE A 17 -20.70 35.84 -5.29
C ILE A 17 -22.09 35.20 -5.21
N GLU A 18 -22.62 34.70 -6.33
CA GLU A 18 -23.78 33.84 -6.30
C GLU A 18 -23.48 32.68 -5.34
N PRO A 19 -24.28 32.47 -4.28
CA PRO A 19 -24.06 31.34 -3.39
C PRO A 19 -24.22 30.04 -4.18
N LEU A 20 -23.26 29.12 -3.99
CA LEU A 20 -23.31 27.77 -4.53
C LEU A 20 -24.71 27.17 -4.36
N PRO A 21 -25.20 26.34 -5.32
CA PRO A 21 -26.54 25.77 -5.24
C PRO A 21 -26.67 24.92 -3.97
N VAL A 22 -27.33 25.48 -2.95
CA VAL A 22 -27.64 24.78 -1.70
C VAL A 22 -28.64 23.68 -2.02
N PHE A 23 -28.28 22.42 -1.73
CA PHE A 23 -29.21 21.30 -1.85
C PHE A 23 -30.47 21.61 -1.03
N ARG A 24 -31.64 21.60 -1.68
CA ARG A 24 -32.92 21.79 -1.00
C ARG A 24 -33.56 20.44 -0.74
N MET A 25 -33.71 20.12 0.54
CA MET A 25 -34.52 18.99 0.98
C MET A 25 -35.94 19.12 0.43
N LYS A 26 -36.48 17.98 -0.01
CA LYS A 26 -37.86 17.86 -0.46
C LYS A 26 -38.62 16.99 0.54
N PRO A 27 -39.97 17.07 0.57
CA PRO A 27 -40.78 16.09 1.30
C PRO A 27 -40.31 14.64 1.00
N PRO A 28 -40.43 13.71 1.95
CA PRO A 28 -41.31 13.78 3.13
C PRO A 28 -40.64 14.14 4.47
N PHE A 29 -39.32 14.32 4.53
CA PHE A 29 -38.62 14.49 5.83
C PHE A 29 -38.59 15.93 6.37
N THR A 30 -39.30 16.86 5.72
CA THR A 30 -39.29 18.30 6.04
C THR A 30 -40.45 18.74 6.92
N ASP A 31 -41.41 17.85 7.22
CA ASP A 31 -42.64 18.20 7.95
C ASP A 31 -42.83 17.32 9.21
N LEU A 32 -43.16 17.97 10.32
CA LEU A 32 -43.49 17.36 11.60
C LEU A 32 -44.85 16.62 11.55
N GLY A 33 -45.72 16.95 10.60
CA GLY A 33 -47.04 16.33 10.40
C GLY A 33 -47.03 14.82 10.12
N ASN A 34 -45.85 14.23 9.87
CA ASN A 34 -45.68 12.81 9.56
C ASN A 34 -45.52 11.90 10.81
N GLY A 35 -45.78 12.43 12.01
CA GLY A 35 -45.70 11.67 13.27
C GLY A 35 -44.28 11.25 13.64
N ALA A 36 -43.29 12.07 13.27
CA ALA A 36 -41.89 11.86 13.63
C ALA A 36 -41.69 11.94 15.15
N ASP A 37 -40.83 11.07 15.69
CA ASP A 37 -40.47 11.02 17.12
C ASP A 37 -39.00 11.42 17.36
N LEU A 38 -38.25 11.67 16.30
CA LEU A 38 -36.83 11.99 16.29
C LEU A 38 -36.51 13.03 15.22
N ILE A 39 -35.56 13.92 15.52
CA ILE A 39 -34.99 14.88 14.57
C ILE A 39 -33.52 14.53 14.37
N LEU A 40 -33.09 14.36 13.12
CA LEU A 40 -31.66 14.39 12.77
C LEU A 40 -31.30 15.78 12.26
N ARG A 41 -30.24 16.38 12.80
CA ARG A 41 -29.65 17.60 12.27
C ARG A 41 -28.37 17.25 11.52
N SER A 42 -28.31 17.59 10.23
CA SER A 42 -27.13 17.43 9.39
C SER A 42 -26.05 18.47 9.70
N CYS A 43 -24.86 18.31 9.13
CA CYS A 43 -23.74 19.24 9.33
C CYS A 43 -23.98 20.62 8.68
N ASP A 44 -24.83 20.68 7.66
CA ASP A 44 -25.27 21.88 6.95
C ASP A 44 -26.59 22.45 7.51
N ASP A 45 -26.88 22.16 8.78
CA ASP A 45 -27.99 22.70 9.55
C ASP A 45 -29.39 22.45 8.98
N GLN A 46 -29.55 21.34 8.26
CA GLN A 46 -30.86 20.85 7.83
C GLN A 46 -31.44 19.86 8.83
N TYR A 47 -32.76 19.90 9.01
CA TYR A 47 -33.48 19.09 9.98
C TYR A 47 -34.34 18.04 9.28
N PHE A 48 -34.13 16.77 9.62
CA PHE A 48 -34.89 15.63 9.13
C PHE A 48 -35.81 15.11 10.23
N PHE A 49 -37.12 15.14 9.97
CA PHE A 49 -38.13 14.56 10.85
C PHE A 49 -38.30 13.07 10.52
N VAL A 50 -37.85 12.21 11.43
CA VAL A 50 -37.70 10.76 11.22
C VAL A 50 -38.26 9.95 12.40
N HIS A 51 -38.13 8.62 12.31
CA HIS A 51 -38.74 7.66 13.23
C HIS A 51 -37.67 6.75 13.82
N HIS A 52 -37.57 6.74 15.14
CA HIS A 52 -36.64 5.92 15.92
C HIS A 52 -36.72 4.45 15.52
N VAL A 53 -37.93 3.92 15.35
CA VAL A 53 -38.15 2.51 15.00
C VAL A 53 -37.53 2.14 13.65
N ILE A 54 -37.65 2.99 12.63
CA ILE A 54 -37.09 2.71 11.31
C ILE A 54 -35.57 2.76 11.37
N LEU A 55 -35.00 3.83 11.94
CA LEU A 55 -33.54 3.94 12.07
C LEU A 55 -32.92 2.81 12.90
N SER A 56 -33.56 2.40 13.98
CA SER A 56 -33.09 1.27 14.81
C SER A 56 -33.14 -0.07 14.07
N LEU A 57 -34.05 -0.24 13.10
CA LEU A 57 -34.15 -1.45 12.29
C LEU A 57 -33.08 -1.49 11.20
N VAL A 58 -32.83 -0.36 10.54
CA VAL A 58 -31.88 -0.28 9.42
C VAL A 58 -30.43 -0.09 9.85
N SER A 59 -30.19 0.34 11.09
CA SER A 59 -28.85 0.64 11.62
C SER A 59 -28.69 0.15 13.07
N PRO A 60 -27.82 -0.86 13.30
CA PRO A 60 -27.39 -1.26 14.64
C PRO A 60 -26.77 -0.11 15.44
N VAL A 61 -25.95 0.73 14.79
CA VAL A 61 -25.31 1.89 15.42
C VAL A 61 -26.33 2.86 16.00
N PHE A 62 -27.37 3.21 15.22
CA PHE A 62 -28.44 4.06 15.73
C PHE A 62 -29.21 3.39 16.87
N ARG A 63 -29.49 2.09 16.77
CA ARG A 63 -30.14 1.33 17.84
C ARG A 63 -29.34 1.41 19.15
N GLU A 64 -28.05 1.16 19.10
CA GLU A 64 -27.15 1.22 20.27
C GLU A 64 -27.05 2.64 20.83
N MET A 65 -26.91 3.63 19.95
CA MET A 65 -26.90 5.05 20.31
C MET A 65 -28.16 5.42 21.09
N PHE A 66 -29.33 4.98 20.65
CA PHE A 66 -30.58 5.32 21.33
C PHE A 66 -30.79 4.55 22.64
N ILE A 67 -30.30 3.31 22.76
CA ILE A 67 -30.31 2.56 24.02
C ILE A 67 -29.42 3.23 25.07
N ALA A 68 -28.28 3.79 24.66
CA ALA A 68 -27.34 4.45 25.55
C ALA A 68 -27.84 5.82 26.07
N VAL A 69 -28.88 6.39 25.45
CA VAL A 69 -29.49 7.64 25.92
C VAL A 69 -30.40 7.32 27.13
N PRO A 70 -30.18 7.95 28.29
CA PRO A 70 -30.99 7.69 29.48
C PRO A 70 -32.47 8.05 29.23
N PRO A 71 -33.42 7.30 29.84
CA PRO A 71 -34.86 7.58 29.68
C PRO A 71 -35.18 8.99 30.16
N ARG A 72 -36.02 9.70 29.40
CA ARG A 72 -36.40 11.09 29.69
C ARG A 72 -36.96 11.24 31.11
N PRO A 73 -36.52 12.24 31.90
CA PRO A 73 -37.22 12.60 33.12
C PRO A 73 -38.67 13.02 32.78
N GLN A 74 -39.63 12.57 33.59
CA GLN A 74 -41.04 12.91 33.41
C GLN A 74 -41.27 14.41 33.66
N GLY A 75 -41.25 15.18 32.59
CA GLY A 75 -41.50 16.63 32.56
C GLY A 75 -42.53 17.01 31.49
N PRO A 76 -42.80 18.32 31.29
CA PRO A 76 -43.71 18.79 30.23
C PRO A 76 -43.25 18.31 28.84
N PRO A 77 -44.13 18.33 27.80
CA PRO A 77 -43.78 17.88 26.46
C PRO A 77 -42.69 18.77 25.86
N GLU A 78 -41.44 18.41 26.10
CA GLU A 78 -40.26 19.03 25.50
C GLU A 78 -40.15 18.68 24.01
N PRO A 79 -39.47 19.53 23.21
CA PRO A 79 -39.27 19.31 21.78
C PRO A 79 -38.68 17.92 21.49
N LEU A 80 -38.96 17.40 20.29
CA LEU A 80 -38.43 16.10 19.83
C LEU A 80 -36.91 16.00 20.06
N GLN A 81 -36.45 14.80 20.41
CA GLN A 81 -35.02 14.55 20.57
C GLN A 81 -34.30 14.88 19.27
N THR A 82 -33.26 15.69 19.35
CA THR A 82 -32.45 16.08 18.19
C THR A 82 -31.09 15.40 18.31
N VAL A 83 -30.73 14.61 17.30
CA VAL A 83 -29.41 14.00 17.17
C VAL A 83 -28.62 14.78 16.13
N HIS A 84 -27.46 15.28 16.54
CA HIS A 84 -26.59 16.09 15.71
C HIS A 84 -25.59 15.19 14.99
N LEU A 85 -25.64 15.19 13.66
CA LEU A 85 -24.70 14.48 12.79
C LEU A 85 -23.66 15.50 12.30
N THR A 86 -22.47 15.46 12.90
CA THR A 86 -21.45 16.50 12.72
C THR A 86 -20.74 16.48 11.38
N GLU A 87 -20.81 15.36 10.65
CA GLU A 87 -20.05 15.13 9.42
C GLU A 87 -20.93 14.95 8.18
N GLU A 88 -22.22 14.63 8.36
CA GLU A 88 -23.05 14.18 7.24
C GLU A 88 -23.86 15.33 6.63
N THR A 89 -23.72 15.50 5.32
CA THR A 89 -24.47 16.50 4.58
C THR A 89 -25.92 16.10 4.41
N SER A 90 -26.82 17.09 4.34
CA SER A 90 -28.23 16.85 4.06
C SER A 90 -28.48 16.12 2.73
N PHE A 91 -27.60 16.33 1.73
CA PHE A 91 -27.67 15.65 0.44
C PHE A 91 -27.56 14.13 0.58
N VAL A 92 -26.53 13.65 1.29
CA VAL A 92 -26.31 12.21 1.52
C VAL A 92 -27.40 11.62 2.39
N LEU A 93 -27.76 12.31 3.48
CA LEU A 93 -28.80 11.86 4.40
C LEU A 93 -30.16 11.69 3.74
N ASP A 94 -30.59 12.63 2.88
CA ASP A 94 -31.86 12.51 2.15
C ASP A 94 -31.88 11.23 1.29
N ARG A 95 -30.76 10.85 0.65
CA ARG A 95 -30.71 9.64 -0.20
C ARG A 95 -30.83 8.38 0.64
N LEU A 96 -30.05 8.27 1.71
CA LEU A 96 -30.07 7.10 2.58
C LEU A 96 -31.42 6.95 3.28
N LEU A 97 -31.99 8.04 3.78
CA LEU A 97 -33.33 8.02 4.38
C LEU A 97 -34.39 7.61 3.36
N ARG A 98 -34.34 8.08 2.10
CA ARG A 98 -35.28 7.62 1.06
C ARG A 98 -35.17 6.13 0.76
N ILE A 99 -33.99 5.52 0.90
CA ILE A 99 -33.82 4.07 0.77
C ILE A 99 -34.43 3.33 1.97
N CYS A 100 -34.27 3.87 3.18
CA CYS A 100 -34.76 3.24 4.42
C CYS A 100 -36.27 3.33 4.62
N TYR A 101 -36.90 4.33 4.02
CA TYR A 101 -38.32 4.64 4.21
C TYR A 101 -39.17 4.14 3.04
N PRO A 102 -40.44 3.76 3.27
CA PRO A 102 -41.37 3.38 2.21
C PRO A 102 -41.87 4.61 1.43
N VAL A 103 -40.94 5.32 0.80
CA VAL A 103 -41.15 6.57 0.05
C VAL A 103 -40.55 6.41 -1.34
N SER A 104 -40.59 7.45 -2.16
CA SER A 104 -39.95 7.40 -3.48
C SER A 104 -38.44 7.24 -3.33
N ASN A 105 -37.90 6.22 -4.01
CA ASN A 105 -36.46 5.96 -4.09
C ASN A 105 -35.70 7.20 -4.56
N PRO A 106 -34.45 7.38 -4.10
CA PRO A 106 -33.61 8.46 -4.59
C PRO A 106 -33.22 8.27 -6.07
N ASP A 107 -33.01 9.37 -6.77
CA ASP A 107 -32.48 9.39 -8.15
C ASP A 107 -30.98 9.02 -8.14
N LEU A 108 -30.66 7.73 -7.95
CA LEU A 108 -29.27 7.28 -7.85
C LEU A 108 -28.48 7.47 -9.17
N GLU A 109 -29.13 7.32 -10.33
CA GLU A 109 -28.49 7.43 -11.66
C GLU A 109 -27.90 8.82 -11.96
N LYS A 110 -28.32 9.84 -11.22
CA LYS A 110 -27.85 11.23 -11.40
C LYS A 110 -26.70 11.60 -10.49
N LEU A 111 -26.31 10.70 -9.58
CA LEU A 111 -25.21 10.94 -8.65
C LEU A 111 -23.88 10.97 -9.41
N SER A 112 -22.91 11.72 -8.90
CA SER A 112 -21.51 11.54 -9.28
C SER A 112 -20.93 10.31 -8.56
N LEU A 113 -19.77 9.84 -9.02
CA LEU A 113 -19.06 8.76 -8.30
C LEU A 113 -18.60 9.19 -6.90
N GLU A 114 -18.33 10.48 -6.70
CA GLU A 114 -18.00 11.06 -5.39
C GLU A 114 -19.23 11.02 -4.46
N ASP A 115 -20.40 11.41 -4.96
CA ASP A 115 -21.66 11.32 -4.20
C ASP A 115 -22.00 9.86 -3.80
N VAL A 116 -21.71 8.90 -4.69
CA VAL A 116 -21.89 7.47 -4.41
C VAL A 116 -20.92 7.02 -3.32
N ASP A 117 -19.66 7.41 -3.39
CA ASP A 117 -18.66 7.10 -2.37
C ASP A 117 -19.06 7.68 -1.01
N ASP A 118 -19.52 8.93 -0.97
CA ASP A 118 -20.07 9.58 0.22
C ASP A 118 -21.25 8.79 0.81
N CYS A 119 -22.21 8.37 -0.03
CA CYS A 119 -23.34 7.56 0.43
C CYS A 119 -22.89 6.21 1.01
N LEU A 120 -21.91 5.55 0.39
CA LEU A 120 -21.35 4.28 0.87
C LEU A 120 -20.57 4.46 2.18
N ARG A 121 -19.82 5.56 2.33
CA ARG A 121 -19.12 5.92 3.56
C ARG A 121 -20.08 6.09 4.72
N VAL A 122 -21.14 6.86 4.53
CA VAL A 122 -22.16 7.06 5.56
C VAL A 122 -22.91 5.76 5.85
N SER A 123 -23.24 4.98 4.82
CA SER A 123 -23.88 3.67 5.00
C SER A 123 -23.01 2.73 5.82
N HIS A 124 -21.70 2.70 5.59
CA HIS A 124 -20.76 1.89 6.36
C HIS A 124 -20.61 2.39 7.80
N LYS A 125 -20.48 3.72 8.00
CA LYS A 125 -20.36 4.35 9.33
C LYS A 125 -21.52 4.02 10.27
N TYR A 126 -22.74 4.01 9.74
CA TYR A 126 -23.94 3.67 10.51
C TYR A 126 -24.40 2.21 10.30
N GLU A 127 -23.57 1.36 9.70
CA GLU A 127 -23.88 -0.06 9.43
C GLU A 127 -25.24 -0.30 8.73
N MET A 128 -25.61 0.59 7.80
CA MET A 128 -26.82 0.51 6.99
C MET A 128 -26.64 -0.43 5.79
N VAL A 129 -26.51 -1.73 6.07
CA VAL A 129 -26.24 -2.78 5.06
C VAL A 129 -27.26 -2.76 3.91
N HIS A 130 -28.54 -2.47 4.20
CA HIS A 130 -29.57 -2.35 3.16
C HIS A 130 -29.27 -1.23 2.16
N CYS A 131 -28.84 -0.06 2.64
CA CYS A 131 -28.47 1.06 1.77
C CYS A 131 -27.28 0.70 0.88
N THR A 132 -26.24 0.08 1.45
CA THR A 132 -25.07 -0.39 0.71
C THR A 132 -25.48 -1.33 -0.44
N ASN A 133 -26.39 -2.28 -0.19
CA ASN A 133 -26.86 -3.22 -1.20
C ASN A 133 -27.65 -2.52 -2.32
N VAL A 134 -28.57 -1.62 -1.98
CA VAL A 134 -29.38 -0.89 -2.97
C VAL A 134 -28.49 -0.01 -3.86
N ILE A 135 -27.51 0.67 -3.28
CA ILE A 135 -26.54 1.47 -4.04
C ILE A 135 -25.71 0.55 -4.95
N ALA A 136 -25.18 -0.57 -4.43
CA ALA A 136 -24.39 -1.51 -5.22
C ALA A 136 -25.18 -2.13 -6.38
N GLU A 137 -26.45 -2.50 -6.16
CA GLU A 137 -27.34 -3.01 -7.21
C GLU A 137 -27.60 -1.95 -8.28
N ASN A 138 -27.81 -0.69 -7.91
CA ASN A 138 -27.96 0.39 -8.88
C ASN A 138 -26.71 0.58 -9.75
N LEU A 139 -25.52 0.47 -9.15
CA LEU A 139 -24.23 0.53 -9.87
C LEU A 139 -24.06 -0.62 -10.87
N ILE A 140 -24.62 -1.80 -10.57
CA ILE A 140 -24.61 -2.96 -11.49
C ILE A 140 -25.61 -2.77 -12.62
N ILE A 141 -26.83 -2.33 -12.32
CA ILE A 141 -27.93 -2.27 -13.29
C ILE A 141 -27.70 -1.16 -14.32
N SER A 142 -27.18 -0.01 -13.91
CA SER A 142 -26.93 1.09 -14.83
C SER A 142 -25.52 1.02 -15.42
N SER A 143 -25.44 0.73 -16.72
CA SER A 143 -24.17 0.76 -17.45
C SER A 143 -23.57 2.17 -17.56
N SER A 144 -24.30 3.24 -17.19
CA SER A 144 -23.75 4.61 -17.13
C SER A 144 -22.51 4.70 -16.25
N TRP A 145 -22.41 3.88 -15.21
CA TRP A 145 -21.32 3.87 -14.23
C TRP A 145 -20.02 3.24 -14.75
N TRP A 146 -20.07 2.51 -15.86
CA TRP A 146 -18.92 1.76 -16.40
C TRP A 146 -18.92 1.71 -17.93
N GLY A 147 -19.70 2.58 -18.58
CA GLY A 147 -19.83 2.66 -20.05
C GLY A 147 -18.63 3.31 -20.75
N THR A 148 -17.65 3.82 -19.98
CA THR A 148 -16.33 4.23 -20.50
C THR A 148 -15.23 3.56 -19.67
N PRO A 149 -14.03 3.33 -20.24
CA PRO A 149 -12.93 2.72 -19.50
C PRO A 149 -12.58 3.46 -18.19
N LEU A 150 -12.54 4.79 -18.21
CA LEU A 150 -12.25 5.60 -17.02
C LEU A 150 -13.30 5.41 -15.91
N LEU A 151 -14.59 5.40 -16.28
CA LEU A 151 -15.68 5.17 -15.33
C LEU A 151 -15.68 3.73 -14.80
N ALA A 152 -15.40 2.74 -15.65
CA ALA A 152 -15.27 1.35 -15.21
C ALA A 152 -14.14 1.19 -14.19
N ASN A 153 -12.97 1.75 -14.47
CA ASN A 153 -11.82 1.72 -13.56
C ASN A 153 -12.15 2.41 -12.23
N ALA A 154 -12.80 3.59 -12.26
CA ALA A 154 -13.19 4.30 -11.04
C ALA A 154 -14.26 3.56 -10.22
N THR A 155 -15.25 2.95 -10.89
CA THR A 155 -16.28 2.13 -10.22
C THR A 155 -15.68 0.86 -9.63
N PHE A 156 -14.67 0.26 -10.27
CA PHE A 156 -13.92 -0.85 -9.68
C PHE A 156 -13.23 -0.44 -8.37
N ALA A 157 -12.68 0.78 -8.32
CA ALA A 157 -12.07 1.31 -7.12
C ALA A 157 -13.07 1.43 -5.97
N ILE A 158 -14.25 2.02 -6.22
CA ILE A 158 -15.36 2.09 -5.25
C ILE A 158 -15.76 0.69 -4.79
N ALA A 159 -15.89 -0.26 -5.72
CA ALA A 159 -16.27 -1.63 -5.38
C ALA A 159 -15.24 -2.31 -4.48
N CYS A 160 -13.94 -2.07 -4.69
CA CYS A 160 -12.89 -2.61 -3.83
C CYS A 160 -12.86 -1.94 -2.45
N ARG A 161 -12.94 -0.60 -2.40
CA ARG A 161 -12.94 0.20 -1.16
C ARG A 161 -14.04 -0.22 -0.20
N TRP A 162 -15.25 -0.43 -0.72
CA TRP A 162 -16.42 -0.79 0.08
C TRP A 162 -16.72 -2.30 0.11
N ASN A 163 -15.78 -3.14 -0.32
CA ASN A 163 -15.90 -4.61 -0.34
C ASN A 163 -17.16 -5.14 -1.07
N LEU A 164 -17.57 -4.46 -2.15
CA LEU A 164 -18.71 -4.82 -2.99
C LEU A 164 -18.32 -5.88 -4.03
N ARG A 165 -18.09 -7.13 -3.56
CA ARG A 165 -17.53 -8.24 -4.35
C ARG A 165 -18.22 -8.49 -5.69
N ASN A 166 -19.56 -8.46 -5.68
CA ASN A 166 -20.35 -8.71 -6.88
C ASN A 166 -20.17 -7.61 -7.92
N LEU A 167 -20.16 -6.35 -7.49
CA LEU A 167 -19.91 -5.20 -8.36
C LEU A 167 -18.48 -5.25 -8.92
N ALA A 168 -17.48 -5.49 -8.07
CA ALA A 168 -16.08 -5.56 -8.50
C ALA A 168 -15.87 -6.63 -9.59
N ARG A 169 -16.52 -7.78 -9.46
CA ARG A 169 -16.48 -8.85 -10.48
C ARG A 169 -17.16 -8.45 -11.80
N VAL A 170 -18.33 -7.83 -11.74
CA VAL A 170 -19.03 -7.37 -12.95
C VAL A 170 -18.20 -6.33 -13.69
N VAL A 171 -17.65 -5.36 -12.96
CA VAL A 171 -16.86 -4.27 -13.53
C VAL A 171 -15.51 -4.77 -14.05
N ALA A 172 -14.82 -5.65 -13.33
CA ALA A 172 -13.57 -6.25 -13.81
C ALA A 172 -13.75 -6.99 -15.14
N LYS A 173 -14.89 -7.68 -15.31
CA LYS A 173 -15.24 -8.31 -16.58
C LYS A 173 -15.40 -7.29 -17.70
N GLU A 174 -16.06 -6.16 -17.46
CA GLU A 174 -16.16 -5.11 -18.47
C GLU A 174 -14.78 -4.51 -18.80
N ILE A 175 -13.97 -4.23 -17.78
CA ILE A 175 -12.60 -3.73 -17.98
C ILE A 175 -11.83 -4.68 -18.91
N ALA A 176 -11.88 -5.99 -18.67
CA ALA A 176 -11.25 -6.99 -19.52
C ALA A 176 -11.83 -7.02 -20.95
N LEU A 177 -13.14 -6.79 -21.13
CA LEU A 177 -13.76 -6.69 -22.46
C LEU A 177 -13.29 -5.44 -23.21
N ASN A 178 -13.20 -4.29 -22.53
CA ASN A 178 -12.71 -3.03 -23.12
C ASN A 178 -11.27 -3.16 -23.63
N LEU A 179 -10.42 -3.94 -22.96
CA LEU A 179 -9.05 -4.23 -23.41
C LEU A 179 -8.99 -5.06 -24.70
N ARG A 180 -10.05 -5.82 -25.04
CA ARG A 180 -10.10 -6.60 -26.30
C ARG A 180 -10.25 -5.73 -27.53
N THR A 181 -10.74 -4.50 -27.36
CA THR A 181 -11.04 -3.58 -28.45
C THR A 181 -10.13 -2.35 -28.40
N PRO A 182 -8.81 -2.47 -28.66
CA PRO A 182 -7.98 -1.29 -28.85
C PRO A 182 -8.40 -0.64 -30.17
N PHE A 183 -8.98 0.57 -30.09
CA PHE A 183 -9.18 1.51 -31.19
C PHE A 183 -9.74 0.93 -32.52
N GLY A 184 -11.07 0.82 -32.62
CA GLY A 184 -11.76 1.15 -33.89
C GLY A 184 -11.92 0.07 -34.96
N VAL A 185 -11.60 -1.20 -34.72
CA VAL A 185 -12.01 -2.29 -35.64
C VAL A 185 -13.32 -2.90 -35.14
N LYS A 186 -14.45 -2.29 -35.51
CA LYS A 186 -15.79 -2.85 -35.24
C LYS A 186 -16.24 -3.90 -36.27
N ASP A 187 -15.48 -4.08 -37.36
CA ASP A 187 -15.90 -4.87 -38.53
C ASP A 187 -14.81 -5.86 -39.02
N GLY A 188 -14.07 -6.49 -38.10
CA GLY A 188 -13.19 -7.62 -38.42
C GLY A 188 -13.88 -8.96 -38.15
N PRO A 189 -13.61 -10.04 -38.92
CA PRO A 189 -14.10 -11.37 -38.57
C PRO A 189 -13.60 -11.72 -37.17
N GLU A 190 -14.47 -12.31 -36.34
CA GLU A 190 -14.07 -12.85 -35.04
C GLU A 190 -12.82 -13.73 -35.23
N PRO A 191 -11.74 -13.51 -34.45
CA PRO A 191 -10.54 -14.29 -34.58
C PRO A 191 -10.87 -15.78 -34.36
N THR A 192 -10.56 -16.60 -35.36
CA THR A 192 -10.86 -18.03 -35.41
C THR A 192 -10.01 -18.89 -34.45
N GLU A 193 -9.04 -18.28 -33.76
CA GLU A 193 -8.20 -18.92 -32.74
C GLU A 193 -8.13 -18.04 -31.48
N PRO A 194 -7.97 -18.64 -30.28
CA PRO A 194 -7.80 -17.89 -29.03
C PRO A 194 -6.52 -17.05 -29.09
N TYR A 195 -6.67 -15.77 -29.42
CA TYR A 195 -5.57 -14.81 -29.51
C TYR A 195 -5.33 -14.18 -28.14
N ASN A 196 -4.18 -14.48 -27.53
CA ASN A 196 -3.72 -13.81 -26.31
C ASN A 196 -3.26 -12.38 -26.65
N PHE A 197 -4.19 -11.43 -26.64
CA PHE A 197 -3.96 -10.03 -27.01
C PHE A 197 -3.07 -9.26 -26.03
N LEU A 198 -2.83 -9.79 -24.81
CA LEU A 198 -1.91 -9.21 -23.84
C LEU A 198 -0.56 -9.92 -23.78
N ALA A 199 -0.29 -10.91 -24.65
CA ALA A 199 0.92 -11.74 -24.58
C ALA A 199 2.23 -10.93 -24.55
N ASP A 200 2.29 -9.85 -25.33
CA ASP A 200 3.46 -8.98 -25.46
C ASP A 200 3.36 -7.69 -24.62
N VAL A 201 2.25 -7.49 -23.90
CA VAL A 201 2.01 -6.28 -23.11
C VAL A 201 2.69 -6.43 -21.75
N HIS A 202 3.55 -5.47 -21.40
CA HIS A 202 4.23 -5.45 -20.12
C HIS A 202 3.25 -5.13 -18.97
N PRO A 203 3.34 -5.79 -17.79
CA PRO A 203 2.37 -5.54 -16.69
C PRO A 203 2.31 -4.08 -16.22
N GLY A 204 3.44 -3.37 -16.24
CA GLY A 204 3.49 -1.94 -15.95
C GLY A 204 2.84 -1.06 -17.03
N GLN A 205 2.85 -1.48 -18.30
CA GLN A 205 2.11 -0.79 -19.36
C GLN A 205 0.61 -1.00 -19.16
N LEU A 206 0.18 -2.25 -18.92
CA LEU A 206 -1.22 -2.55 -18.63
C LEU A 206 -1.71 -1.83 -17.37
N ALA A 207 -0.89 -1.76 -16.32
CA ALA A 207 -1.20 -1.00 -15.12
C ALA A 207 -1.43 0.49 -15.42
N ALA A 208 -0.70 1.08 -16.39
CA ALA A 208 -0.90 2.48 -16.81
C ALA A 208 -2.27 2.71 -17.45
N GLU A 209 -2.81 1.71 -18.16
CA GLU A 209 -4.13 1.78 -18.79
C GLU A 209 -5.27 1.55 -17.80
N LEU A 210 -5.02 0.76 -16.75
CA LEU A 210 -6.02 0.37 -15.76
C LEU A 210 -6.10 1.30 -14.56
N TYR A 211 -4.97 1.86 -14.12
CA TYR A 211 -4.90 2.67 -12.92
C TYR A 211 -5.54 4.04 -13.14
N VAL A 212 -6.35 4.45 -12.17
CA VAL A 212 -6.92 5.80 -12.07
C VAL A 212 -6.68 6.32 -10.66
N ASP A 213 -6.66 7.64 -10.48
CA ASP A 213 -6.32 8.25 -9.18
C ASP A 213 -7.27 7.81 -8.05
N SER A 214 -8.52 7.49 -8.37
CA SER A 214 -9.47 6.95 -7.37
C SER A 214 -9.11 5.55 -6.87
N MET A 215 -8.12 4.86 -7.44
CA MET A 215 -7.56 3.60 -6.93
C MET A 215 -6.41 3.82 -5.94
N HIS A 216 -5.99 5.05 -5.63
CA HIS A 216 -4.80 5.25 -4.80
C HIS A 216 -4.92 4.64 -3.39
N ASP A 217 -6.11 4.57 -2.83
CA ASP A 217 -6.42 4.14 -1.46
C ASP A 217 -6.97 2.72 -1.36
N ILE A 218 -7.28 2.06 -2.50
CA ILE A 218 -7.66 0.65 -2.49
C ILE A 218 -6.42 -0.23 -2.21
N PRO A 219 -6.61 -1.48 -1.77
CA PRO A 219 -5.51 -2.41 -1.55
C PRO A 219 -4.77 -2.71 -2.86
N ALA A 220 -3.44 -2.78 -2.79
CA ALA A 220 -2.60 -3.16 -3.92
C ALA A 220 -2.94 -4.56 -4.46
N SER A 221 -3.44 -5.44 -3.59
CA SER A 221 -3.93 -6.77 -3.97
C SER A 221 -5.10 -6.69 -4.97
N SER A 222 -5.97 -5.70 -4.85
CA SER A 222 -7.07 -5.50 -5.79
C SER A 222 -6.57 -5.16 -7.19
N LEU A 223 -5.58 -4.27 -7.30
CA LEU A 223 -4.94 -3.94 -8.58
C LEU A 223 -4.17 -5.15 -9.16
N TYR A 224 -3.40 -5.85 -8.31
CA TYR A 224 -2.71 -7.09 -8.69
C TYR A 224 -3.67 -8.11 -9.30
N ARG A 225 -4.81 -8.34 -8.63
CA ARG A 225 -5.83 -9.29 -9.06
C ARG A 225 -6.51 -8.82 -10.35
N LEU A 226 -6.80 -7.53 -10.50
CA LEU A 226 -7.35 -6.99 -11.76
C LEU A 226 -6.41 -7.23 -12.95
N ILE A 227 -5.11 -6.95 -12.77
CA ILE A 227 -4.09 -7.20 -13.80
C ILE A 227 -4.00 -8.70 -14.11
N SER A 228 -3.92 -9.54 -13.08
CA SER A 228 -3.85 -11.00 -13.23
C SER A 228 -5.09 -11.55 -13.95
N TYR A 229 -6.27 -11.01 -13.62
CA TYR A 229 -7.54 -11.35 -14.27
C TYR A 229 -7.55 -10.93 -15.74
N ALA A 230 -7.04 -9.73 -16.07
CA ALA A 230 -6.96 -9.29 -17.46
C ALA A 230 -6.06 -10.21 -18.30
N TYR A 231 -4.90 -10.63 -17.78
CA TYR A 231 -4.04 -11.61 -18.44
C TYR A 231 -4.70 -12.99 -18.57
N SER A 232 -5.40 -13.45 -17.54
CA SER A 232 -6.06 -14.76 -17.57
C SER A 232 -7.23 -14.77 -18.56
N GLU A 233 -8.03 -13.70 -18.59
CA GLU A 233 -9.09 -13.48 -19.59
C GLU A 233 -8.53 -13.37 -21.02
N SER A 234 -7.34 -12.79 -21.19
CA SER A 234 -6.69 -12.72 -22.50
C SER A 234 -6.23 -14.09 -23.00
N ARG A 235 -5.73 -14.93 -22.08
CA ARG A 235 -5.25 -16.27 -22.38
C ARG A 235 -6.37 -17.28 -22.61
N ASP A 236 -7.40 -17.26 -21.77
CA ASP A 236 -8.53 -18.20 -21.83
C ASP A 236 -9.85 -17.54 -21.36
N PRO A 237 -10.60 -16.89 -22.28
CA PRO A 237 -11.90 -16.27 -22.00
C PRO A 237 -12.98 -17.20 -21.43
N TYR A 238 -12.84 -18.52 -21.60
CA TYR A 238 -13.88 -19.49 -21.26
C TYR A 238 -13.60 -20.22 -19.94
N SER A 239 -12.49 -19.89 -19.28
CA SER A 239 -12.11 -20.52 -18.02
C SER A 239 -13.16 -20.29 -16.92
N SER A 240 -13.52 -21.38 -16.23
CA SER A 240 -14.41 -21.32 -15.07
C SER A 240 -13.73 -20.76 -13.81
N GLU A 241 -12.39 -20.72 -13.76
CA GLU A 241 -11.62 -20.19 -12.62
C GLU A 241 -11.93 -18.70 -12.37
N HIS A 242 -12.27 -17.98 -13.43
CA HIS A 242 -12.61 -16.55 -13.41
C HIS A 242 -13.91 -16.24 -12.64
N ARG A 243 -14.78 -17.22 -12.43
CA ARG A 243 -16.10 -17.03 -11.80
C ARG A 243 -16.03 -16.80 -10.29
N HIS A 244 -14.93 -17.19 -9.66
CA HIS A 244 -14.77 -17.16 -8.19
C HIS A 244 -13.65 -16.22 -7.73
N MET A 245 -13.08 -15.42 -8.64
CA MET A 245 -12.01 -14.50 -8.30
C MET A 245 -12.54 -13.37 -7.40
N ASN A 246 -11.94 -13.21 -6.23
CA ASN A 246 -12.28 -12.16 -5.28
C ASN A 246 -11.33 -10.97 -5.45
N PHE A 247 -11.86 -9.84 -5.95
CA PHE A 247 -11.07 -8.62 -6.13
C PHE A 247 -10.95 -7.78 -4.86
N CYS A 248 -11.93 -7.88 -3.97
CA CYS A 248 -11.93 -7.18 -2.69
C CYS A 248 -11.09 -7.96 -1.66
N HIS A 249 -10.77 -7.33 -0.53
CA HIS A 249 -9.97 -7.92 0.54
C HIS A 249 -10.29 -9.39 0.85
N HIS A 250 -9.25 -10.15 1.17
CA HIS A 250 -9.40 -11.50 1.68
C HIS A 250 -9.75 -11.46 3.17
N GLU A 251 -10.92 -11.97 3.56
CA GLU A 251 -11.40 -12.01 4.96
C GLU A 251 -10.46 -12.75 5.93
N GLN A 252 -9.49 -13.51 5.43
CA GLN A 252 -8.57 -14.31 6.24
C GLN A 252 -7.58 -13.48 7.09
N ASN A 253 -7.46 -12.17 6.88
CA ASN A 253 -6.60 -11.31 7.71
C ASN A 253 -7.30 -10.67 8.92
N LEU A 254 -8.61 -10.91 9.13
CA LEU A 254 -9.26 -10.61 10.42
C LEU A 254 -8.72 -11.50 11.55
N SER A 255 -8.14 -12.66 11.21
CA SER A 255 -7.32 -13.46 12.11
C SER A 255 -5.86 -13.03 12.01
N ARG A 256 -5.53 -11.84 12.54
CA ARG A 256 -4.17 -11.48 12.97
C ARG A 256 -3.75 -12.28 14.22
N THR A 257 -4.17 -13.53 14.29
CA THR A 257 -3.87 -14.52 15.33
C THR A 257 -2.73 -15.43 14.89
N GLU A 258 -1.82 -14.94 14.05
CA GLU A 258 -0.46 -15.47 14.11
C GLU A 258 0.07 -15.13 15.50
N ARG A 259 0.20 -16.16 16.35
CA ARG A 259 0.89 -15.99 17.63
C ARG A 259 2.33 -15.62 17.30
N TYR A 260 2.71 -14.39 17.59
CA TYR A 260 4.10 -13.97 17.52
C TYR A 260 4.97 -14.91 18.37
N HIS A 261 6.21 -15.09 17.93
CA HIS A 261 7.15 -15.93 18.66
C HIS A 261 7.74 -15.15 19.84
N ALA A 262 7.97 -15.86 20.95
CA ALA A 262 8.68 -15.29 22.08
C ALA A 262 10.10 -14.87 21.64
N PHE A 263 10.45 -13.62 21.93
CA PHE A 263 11.77 -13.09 21.69
C PHE A 263 12.52 -12.99 23.03
N PRO A 264 13.82 -13.37 23.11
CA PRO A 264 14.56 -13.30 24.35
C PRO A 264 14.93 -11.85 24.69
N PHE A 265 14.58 -11.39 25.88
CA PHE A 265 15.07 -10.13 26.44
C PHE A 265 16.36 -10.40 27.22
N ASN A 266 17.48 -9.83 26.76
CA ASN A 266 18.79 -9.99 27.39
C ASN A 266 19.32 -8.62 27.79
N THR A 267 19.43 -8.36 29.09
CA THR A 267 20.12 -7.17 29.58
C THR A 267 21.60 -7.25 29.20
N LEU A 268 22.12 -6.19 28.56
CA LEU A 268 23.51 -6.13 28.13
C LEU A 268 24.45 -6.08 29.36
N GLY A 269 24.88 -7.24 29.82
CA GLY A 269 25.98 -7.42 30.78
C GLY A 269 25.62 -7.38 32.27
N PRO A 270 26.59 -7.71 33.16
CA PRO A 270 26.35 -8.06 34.56
C PRO A 270 26.33 -6.89 35.57
N VAL A 271 26.11 -5.63 35.16
CA VAL A 271 26.53 -4.47 35.99
C VAL A 271 25.41 -3.60 36.58
N THR A 272 24.13 -3.91 36.40
CA THR A 272 23.07 -3.01 36.89
C THR A 272 21.89 -3.78 37.46
N SER A 273 21.67 -3.63 38.77
CA SER A 273 20.49 -4.16 39.44
C SER A 273 19.23 -3.51 38.86
N PRO A 274 18.21 -4.29 38.48
CA PRO A 274 16.93 -3.74 38.04
C PRO A 274 16.30 -2.91 39.15
N ASP A 275 15.65 -1.79 38.82
CA ASP A 275 14.95 -0.90 39.76
C ASP A 275 13.44 -0.88 39.57
N ILE A 276 12.94 -1.50 38.49
CA ILE A 276 11.53 -1.60 38.14
C ILE A 276 11.22 -2.94 37.45
N VAL A 277 10.03 -3.48 37.72
CA VAL A 277 9.46 -4.65 37.05
C VAL A 277 8.34 -4.18 36.13
N ILE A 278 8.45 -4.48 34.84
CA ILE A 278 7.34 -4.28 33.90
C ILE A 278 6.62 -5.60 33.72
N LYS A 279 5.32 -5.62 33.99
CA LYS A 279 4.47 -6.79 33.83
C LYS A 279 3.62 -6.66 32.59
N SER A 280 3.74 -7.61 31.68
CA SER A 280 2.94 -7.69 30.45
C SER A 280 1.50 -8.12 30.74
N CYS A 281 0.60 -7.93 29.77
CA CYS A 281 -0.81 -8.29 29.93
C CYS A 281 -1.06 -9.80 30.04
N ASP A 282 -0.15 -10.63 29.52
CA ASP A 282 -0.09 -12.08 29.69
C ASP A 282 0.61 -12.52 30.99
N GLY A 283 0.99 -11.56 31.84
CA GLY A 283 1.48 -11.80 33.21
C GLY A 283 2.97 -12.12 33.33
N ILE A 284 3.76 -11.92 32.27
CA ILE A 284 5.21 -12.12 32.28
C ILE A 284 5.89 -10.85 32.82
N GLU A 285 6.88 -11.04 33.69
CA GLU A 285 7.58 -9.98 34.40
C GLU A 285 8.98 -9.76 33.80
N PHE A 286 9.29 -8.50 33.48
CA PHE A 286 10.56 -8.06 32.91
C PHE A 286 11.28 -7.13 33.87
N ASN A 287 12.48 -7.53 34.29
CA ASN A 287 13.35 -6.74 35.15
C ASN A 287 14.13 -5.73 34.32
N VAL A 288 13.85 -4.44 34.48
CA VAL A 288 14.40 -3.37 33.64
C VAL A 288 14.92 -2.19 34.47
N GLN A 289 15.50 -1.21 33.78
CA GLN A 289 16.00 0.03 34.35
C GLN A 289 15.13 1.20 33.94
N ARG A 290 14.63 1.91 34.95
CA ARG A 290 13.82 3.11 34.78
C ARG A 290 14.55 4.20 34.01
N GLU A 291 15.85 4.39 34.28
CA GLU A 291 16.65 5.43 33.62
C GLU A 291 16.79 5.19 32.11
N ILE A 292 17.08 3.94 31.70
CA ILE A 292 17.19 3.56 30.29
C ILE A 292 15.85 3.79 29.57
N LEU A 293 14.75 3.31 30.16
CA LEU A 293 13.44 3.44 29.55
C LEU A 293 12.94 4.87 29.49
N ALA A 294 13.21 5.68 30.53
CA ALA A 294 12.84 7.10 30.54
C ALA A 294 13.64 7.93 29.52
N LYS A 295 14.90 7.53 29.25
CA LYS A 295 15.73 8.17 28.22
C LYS A 295 15.33 7.77 26.81
N THR A 296 14.96 6.51 26.60
CA THR A 296 14.77 5.94 25.26
C THR A 296 13.32 5.87 24.82
N SER A 297 12.35 5.98 25.73
CA SER A 297 10.93 5.76 25.43
C SER A 297 9.99 6.53 26.37
N SER A 298 8.70 6.57 26.01
CA SER A 298 7.61 7.02 26.89
C SER A 298 6.73 5.85 27.36
N ILE A 299 7.31 4.65 27.49
CA ILE A 299 6.58 3.45 27.97
C ILE A 299 6.17 3.63 29.44
N LEU A 300 6.99 4.33 30.22
CA LEU A 300 6.73 4.60 31.62
C LEU A 300 5.77 5.80 31.79
N PRO A 301 4.83 5.75 32.75
CA PRO A 301 4.01 6.89 33.13
C PRO A 301 4.85 8.12 33.47
N ASP A 302 4.43 9.31 33.01
CA ASP A 302 5.15 10.58 33.16
C ASP A 302 5.53 10.92 34.63
N GLY A 303 4.77 10.41 35.61
CA GLY A 303 5.03 10.59 37.04
C GLY A 303 6.15 9.72 37.63
N LEU A 304 6.67 8.74 36.88
CA LEU A 304 7.75 7.84 37.33
C LEU A 304 9.12 8.25 36.77
N SER A 305 9.14 9.12 35.76
CA SER A 305 10.35 9.55 35.06
C SER A 305 11.26 10.46 35.88
N SER A 306 10.70 11.21 36.85
CA SER A 306 11.44 12.02 37.83
C SER A 306 10.56 12.26 39.07
N GLU A 307 11.00 11.80 40.23
CA GLU A 307 10.45 12.16 41.56
C GLU A 307 8.95 11.90 41.84
N SER A 308 8.58 10.69 42.27
CA SER A 308 7.59 10.48 43.34
C SER A 308 7.40 8.99 43.66
N ALA A 309 8.25 8.45 44.52
CA ALA A 309 7.89 7.30 45.33
C ALA A 309 7.68 7.79 46.77
N ILE A 310 6.45 8.21 47.09
CA ILE A 310 6.04 8.30 48.48
C ILE A 310 5.98 6.86 49.00
N VAL A 311 6.94 6.55 49.86
CA VAL A 311 6.99 5.38 50.71
C VAL A 311 5.66 5.27 51.45
N THR A 312 4.90 4.21 51.19
CA THR A 312 3.90 3.74 52.14
C THR A 312 4.11 2.25 52.38
N GLY A 313 4.75 1.94 53.51
CA GLY A 313 4.55 0.71 54.27
C GLY A 313 5.36 -0.53 53.87
N ASP A 314 6.40 -0.80 54.67
CA ASP A 314 6.94 -2.14 55.03
C ASP A 314 7.11 -3.21 53.95
N SER A 315 8.22 -3.12 53.22
CA SER A 315 9.16 -4.24 52.95
C SER A 315 10.29 -3.74 52.04
N SER A 316 11.53 -3.79 52.53
CA SER A 316 12.70 -3.17 51.90
C SER A 316 13.27 -3.93 50.69
N ASP A 317 12.45 -4.69 49.95
CA ASP A 317 12.97 -5.61 48.91
C ASP A 317 12.03 -5.84 47.72
N SER A 318 10.86 -5.19 47.66
CA SER A 318 9.95 -5.33 46.51
C SER A 318 10.20 -4.22 45.49
N LEU A 319 10.74 -4.58 44.33
CA LEU A 319 10.84 -3.70 43.16
C LEU A 319 9.47 -3.14 42.78
N TYR A 320 9.44 -1.90 42.27
CA TYR A 320 8.21 -1.26 41.82
C TYR A 320 7.69 -1.98 40.57
N THR A 321 6.43 -2.41 40.56
CA THR A 321 5.82 -3.12 39.43
C THR A 321 4.88 -2.20 38.64
N VAL A 322 5.03 -2.19 37.32
CA VAL A 322 4.15 -1.47 36.37
C VAL A 322 3.48 -2.45 35.43
N ASP A 323 2.16 -2.46 35.43
CA ASP A 323 1.36 -3.24 34.49
C ASP A 323 1.23 -2.50 33.16
N VAL A 324 1.53 -3.20 32.06
CA VAL A 324 1.45 -2.66 30.70
C VAL A 324 0.49 -3.51 29.87
N ALA A 325 -0.41 -2.84 29.14
CA ALA A 325 -1.37 -3.47 28.23
C ALA A 325 -0.72 -3.92 26.90
N ILE A 326 0.44 -4.56 26.96
CA ILE A 326 1.20 -5.12 25.83
C ILE A 326 1.58 -6.55 26.21
N ASP A 327 1.45 -7.50 25.27
CA ASP A 327 1.82 -8.89 25.48
C ASP A 327 3.35 -9.09 25.45
N SER A 328 3.84 -10.15 26.08
CA SER A 328 5.27 -10.44 26.20
C SER A 328 6.01 -10.57 24.85
N THR A 329 5.34 -11.01 23.79
CA THR A 329 5.96 -11.26 22.48
C THR A 329 6.28 -9.97 21.72
N LEU A 330 5.58 -8.88 22.04
CA LEU A 330 5.85 -7.55 21.53
C LEU A 330 6.60 -6.67 22.54
N LEU A 331 6.35 -6.86 23.83
CA LEU A 331 7.03 -6.11 24.90
C LEU A 331 8.51 -6.48 24.98
N SER A 332 8.86 -7.76 24.91
CA SER A 332 10.25 -8.22 24.97
C SER A 332 11.15 -7.59 23.90
N PRO A 333 10.83 -7.68 22.58
CA PRO A 333 11.67 -7.05 21.56
C PRO A 333 11.64 -5.51 21.62
N LEU A 334 10.55 -4.91 22.09
CA LEU A 334 10.48 -3.46 22.33
C LEU A 334 11.45 -3.02 23.45
N LEU A 335 11.50 -3.77 24.55
CA LEU A 335 12.46 -3.53 25.64
C LEU A 335 13.89 -3.77 25.18
N GLN A 336 14.15 -4.87 24.45
CA GLN A 336 15.46 -5.13 23.88
C GLN A 336 15.93 -3.97 22.98
N LEU A 337 15.03 -3.41 22.17
CA LEU A 337 15.34 -2.26 21.32
C LEU A 337 15.77 -1.05 22.15
N CYS A 338 15.03 -0.72 23.23
CA CYS A 338 15.40 0.36 24.14
C CYS A 338 16.80 0.20 24.74
N TYR A 339 17.22 -1.04 25.03
CA TYR A 339 18.55 -1.34 25.57
C TYR A 339 19.66 -1.30 24.50
N GLU A 340 19.38 -1.77 23.28
CA GLU A 340 20.37 -1.74 22.20
C GLU A 340 20.68 -0.32 21.72
N LEU A 341 19.70 0.59 21.81
CA LEU A 341 19.85 1.99 21.41
C LEU A 341 20.60 2.86 22.43
N GLU A 342 20.80 2.38 23.65
CA GLU A 342 21.70 3.04 24.60
C GLU A 342 23.17 2.86 24.18
N SER A 343 23.48 1.78 23.46
CA SER A 343 24.80 1.64 22.82
C SER A 343 24.87 2.61 21.63
N GLU A 344 25.90 3.47 21.58
CA GLU A 344 26.03 4.60 20.65
C GLU A 344 25.96 4.24 19.14
N SER A 345 25.83 2.96 18.78
CA SER A 345 25.63 2.50 17.41
C SER A 345 24.67 1.31 17.37
N PHE A 346 23.47 1.51 16.80
CA PHE A 346 22.55 0.40 16.49
C PHE A 346 23.27 -0.63 15.60
N ASN A 347 23.34 -1.88 16.08
CA ASN A 347 24.00 -2.95 15.34
C ASN A 347 23.04 -3.55 14.29
N SER A 348 23.37 -3.39 13.01
CA SER A 348 22.59 -3.96 11.90
C SER A 348 22.60 -5.50 11.90
N ASP A 349 23.56 -6.13 12.57
CA ASP A 349 23.65 -7.59 12.75
C ASP A 349 23.01 -8.07 14.07
N SER A 350 22.19 -7.22 14.71
CA SER A 350 21.49 -7.59 15.95
C SER A 350 20.54 -8.77 15.76
N ALA A 351 20.38 -9.60 16.79
CA ALA A 351 19.38 -10.66 16.82
C ALA A 351 17.96 -10.13 16.67
N LEU A 352 17.69 -8.86 17.05
CA LEU A 352 16.42 -8.19 16.78
C LEU A 352 16.15 -8.01 15.28
N VAL A 353 17.19 -7.70 14.52
CA VAL A 353 17.10 -7.46 13.07
C VAL A 353 16.84 -8.76 12.33
N THR A 354 17.51 -9.86 12.70
CA THR A 354 17.40 -11.13 11.98
C THR A 354 16.35 -12.10 12.53
N GLY A 355 15.91 -11.90 13.78
CA GLY A 355 15.10 -12.88 14.52
C GLY A 355 13.58 -12.64 14.49
N LEU A 356 13.12 -11.47 14.05
CA LEU A 356 11.70 -11.13 14.02
C LEU A 356 11.08 -11.42 12.65
N SER A 357 9.87 -11.97 12.65
CA SER A 357 9.05 -12.05 11.43
C SER A 357 8.64 -10.64 10.97
N HIS A 358 8.30 -10.49 9.68
CA HIS A 358 7.87 -9.19 9.13
C HIS A 358 6.69 -8.57 9.89
N ASN A 359 5.67 -9.39 10.19
CA ASN A 359 4.49 -8.98 10.97
C ASN A 359 4.87 -8.51 12.39
N GLN A 360 5.78 -9.23 13.05
CA GLN A 360 6.24 -8.90 14.39
C GLN A 360 7.13 -7.65 14.40
N ALA A 361 8.05 -7.53 13.45
CA ALA A 361 8.93 -6.36 13.31
C ALA A 361 8.13 -5.08 13.07
N GLU A 362 7.12 -5.13 12.21
CA GLU A 362 6.21 -4.01 12.00
C GLU A 362 5.40 -3.68 13.26
N ALA A 363 4.83 -4.68 13.93
CA ALA A 363 4.07 -4.46 15.17
C ALA A 363 4.93 -3.79 16.25
N VAL A 364 6.18 -4.25 16.43
CA VAL A 364 7.16 -3.63 17.32
C VAL A 364 7.48 -2.20 16.90
N PHE A 365 7.69 -1.94 15.61
CA PHE A 365 7.93 -0.59 15.09
C PHE A 365 6.76 0.37 15.36
N LEU A 366 5.52 -0.06 15.13
CA LEU A 366 4.33 0.75 15.39
C LEU A 366 4.14 1.03 16.89
N LEU A 367 4.42 0.04 17.75
CA LEU A 367 4.45 0.24 19.21
C LEU A 367 5.57 1.18 19.64
N ALA A 368 6.75 1.08 19.01
CA ALA A 368 7.88 1.95 19.24
C ALA A 368 7.52 3.41 18.89
N LEU A 369 6.83 3.64 17.76
CA LEU A 369 6.32 4.97 17.42
C LEU A 369 5.28 5.47 18.42
N ARG A 370 4.32 4.63 18.81
CA ARG A 370 3.28 4.97 19.80
C ARG A 370 3.87 5.37 21.14
N ASN A 371 4.93 4.68 21.57
CA ASN A 371 5.66 4.93 22.82
C ASN A 371 6.89 5.82 22.62
N ARG A 372 7.00 6.55 21.50
CA ARG A 372 8.07 7.52 21.22
C ARG A 372 9.49 6.99 21.47
N VAL A 373 9.73 5.73 21.13
CA VAL A 373 11.05 5.11 21.26
C VAL A 373 12.02 5.78 20.29
N ILE A 374 13.14 6.28 20.81
CA ILE A 374 14.21 6.89 20.01
C ILE A 374 14.77 5.84 19.04
N GLY A 375 15.24 6.19 17.85
CA GLY A 375 15.86 5.20 16.94
C GLY A 375 14.94 4.10 16.38
N ALA A 376 13.63 4.15 16.64
CA ALA A 376 12.67 3.18 16.09
C ALA A 376 12.72 3.10 14.55
N LYS A 377 12.97 4.23 13.88
CA LYS A 377 13.14 4.29 12.42
C LYS A 377 14.43 3.61 11.96
N ASP A 378 15.51 3.74 12.72
CA ASP A 378 16.79 3.12 12.38
C ASP A 378 16.71 1.59 12.49
N PHE A 379 16.04 1.10 13.54
CA PHE A 379 15.69 -0.32 13.68
C PHE A 379 14.89 -0.82 12.48
N MET A 380 13.79 -0.16 12.14
CA MET A 380 12.93 -0.62 11.05
C MET A 380 13.66 -0.56 9.69
N ALA A 381 14.45 0.49 9.46
CA ALA A 381 15.25 0.59 8.24
C ALA A 381 16.33 -0.50 8.15
N ALA A 382 16.97 -0.87 9.27
CA ALA A 382 17.93 -1.97 9.29
C ALA A 382 17.27 -3.33 9.07
N TRP A 383 16.12 -3.59 9.71
CA TRP A 383 15.31 -4.79 9.49
C TRP A 383 14.95 -4.94 8.01
N LEU A 384 14.38 -3.89 7.42
CA LEU A 384 14.02 -3.89 5.99
C LEU A 384 15.22 -4.12 5.08
N ARG A 385 16.36 -3.46 5.35
CA ARG A 385 17.59 -3.63 4.56
C ARG A 385 18.14 -5.05 4.62
N SER A 386 18.04 -5.72 5.76
CA SER A 386 18.46 -7.11 5.91
C SER A 386 17.66 -8.08 5.04
N ASP A 387 16.38 -7.77 4.77
CA ASP A 387 15.47 -8.64 4.03
C ASP A 387 15.38 -8.30 2.52
N ILE A 388 16.05 -7.23 2.04
CA ILE A 388 15.98 -6.78 0.63
C ILE A 388 16.29 -7.91 -0.36
N TYR A 389 17.32 -8.71 -0.08
CA TYR A 389 17.74 -9.79 -0.98
C TYR A 389 17.00 -11.10 -0.76
N SER A 390 16.19 -11.21 0.28
CA SER A 390 15.41 -12.40 0.59
C SER A 390 14.00 -12.23 0.06
N ASN A 391 13.35 -11.11 0.39
CA ASN A 391 11.97 -10.80 -0.01
C ASN A 391 11.84 -9.35 -0.55
N PRO A 392 12.42 -9.03 -1.73
CA PRO A 392 12.50 -7.64 -2.19
C PRO A 392 11.13 -6.98 -2.42
N LEU A 393 10.14 -7.74 -2.90
CA LEU A 393 8.77 -7.22 -3.08
C LEU A 393 8.12 -6.86 -1.74
N ARG A 394 8.24 -7.73 -0.72
CA ARG A 394 7.74 -7.45 0.62
C ARG A 394 8.37 -6.20 1.21
N VAL A 395 9.70 -6.11 1.12
CA VAL A 395 10.44 -4.95 1.62
C VAL A 395 10.00 -3.67 0.92
N TYR A 396 9.80 -3.71 -0.41
CA TYR A 396 9.25 -2.58 -1.15
C TYR A 396 7.87 -2.16 -0.61
N LEU A 397 6.94 -3.10 -0.49
CA LEU A 397 5.56 -2.82 -0.09
C LEU A 397 5.49 -2.23 1.33
N MET A 398 6.27 -2.78 2.26
CA MET A 398 6.37 -2.28 3.63
C MET A 398 7.05 -0.92 3.69
N SER A 399 8.22 -0.77 3.05
CA SER A 399 8.99 0.49 3.08
C SER A 399 8.24 1.65 2.43
N ALA A 400 7.55 1.42 1.31
CA ALA A 400 6.72 2.43 0.66
C ALA A 400 5.56 2.88 1.57
N ARG A 401 4.84 1.92 2.19
CA ARG A 401 3.73 2.19 3.11
C ARG A 401 4.17 2.91 4.40
N LEU A 402 5.32 2.52 4.94
CA LEU A 402 5.88 3.09 6.18
C LEU A 402 6.69 4.39 5.94
N GLY A 403 6.92 4.78 4.69
CA GLY A 403 7.59 6.02 4.31
C GLY A 403 9.13 5.99 4.28
N PHE A 404 9.74 4.80 4.19
CA PHE A 404 11.18 4.61 4.01
C PHE A 404 11.55 4.64 2.51
N ASN A 405 11.53 5.83 1.90
CA ASN A 405 11.68 6.00 0.45
C ASN A 405 13.01 5.50 -0.12
N ASP A 406 14.10 5.63 0.64
CA ASP A 406 15.43 5.15 0.26
C ASP A 406 15.48 3.62 0.20
N VAL A 407 14.96 2.96 1.23
CA VAL A 407 14.85 1.50 1.29
C VAL A 407 13.88 0.99 0.22
N ALA A 408 12.78 1.71 -0.02
CA ALA A 408 11.83 1.39 -1.08
C ALA A 408 12.48 1.46 -2.47
N GLN A 409 13.32 2.48 -2.73
CA GLN A 409 14.06 2.60 -3.97
C GLN A 409 15.01 1.41 -4.19
N ASP A 410 15.77 1.04 -3.15
CA ASP A 410 16.71 -0.08 -3.22
C ASP A 410 15.97 -1.42 -3.45
N ALA A 411 14.88 -1.63 -2.72
CA ALA A 411 14.03 -2.81 -2.88
C ALA A 411 13.36 -2.88 -4.25
N ALA A 412 12.90 -1.74 -4.80
CA ALA A 412 12.33 -1.67 -6.15
C ALA A 412 13.33 -2.11 -7.21
N ILE A 413 14.58 -1.64 -7.13
CA ILE A 413 15.66 -2.04 -8.04
C ILE A 413 15.83 -3.56 -8.01
N VAL A 414 15.96 -4.15 -6.82
CA VAL A 414 16.16 -5.59 -6.67
C VAL A 414 14.94 -6.37 -7.13
N ALA A 415 13.72 -5.91 -6.83
CA ALA A 415 12.48 -6.54 -7.24
C ALA A 415 12.31 -6.57 -8.77
N THR A 416 12.61 -5.45 -9.45
CA THR A 416 12.61 -5.35 -10.91
C THR A 416 13.69 -6.22 -11.54
N GLN A 417 14.92 -6.18 -11.03
CA GLN A 417 16.03 -6.97 -11.57
C GLN A 417 15.77 -8.48 -11.49
N ARG A 418 15.06 -8.94 -10.45
CA ARG A 418 14.70 -10.35 -10.25
C ARG A 418 13.38 -10.75 -10.88
N ASN A 419 12.71 -9.85 -11.59
CA ASN A 419 11.38 -10.08 -12.19
C ASN A 419 10.29 -10.50 -11.18
N ILE A 420 10.42 -10.11 -9.91
CA ILE A 420 9.46 -10.50 -8.86
C ILE A 420 8.40 -9.43 -8.60
N ALA A 421 8.51 -8.25 -9.21
CA ALA A 421 7.55 -7.16 -9.06
C ALA A 421 6.11 -7.55 -9.45
N TYR A 422 5.94 -8.64 -10.21
CA TYR A 422 4.65 -9.18 -10.68
C TYR A 422 4.18 -10.41 -9.89
N SER A 423 4.86 -10.76 -8.81
CA SER A 423 4.48 -11.87 -7.94
C SER A 423 3.48 -11.41 -6.89
N TYR A 424 2.68 -12.34 -6.36
CA TYR A 424 1.82 -12.04 -5.21
C TYR A 424 2.63 -12.15 -3.91
N ASP A 425 2.52 -11.13 -3.05
CA ASP A 425 2.92 -11.18 -1.64
C ASP A 425 1.74 -10.71 -0.79
N SER A 426 1.59 -11.28 0.42
CA SER A 426 0.49 -10.95 1.33
C SER A 426 0.47 -9.48 1.75
N GLU A 427 1.61 -8.79 1.74
CA GLU A 427 1.67 -7.35 2.03
C GLU A 427 0.91 -6.49 1.01
N LEU A 428 0.59 -7.02 -0.18
CA LEU A 428 -0.28 -6.32 -1.12
C LEU A 428 -1.68 -6.05 -0.54
N GLU A 429 -2.15 -6.86 0.41
CA GLU A 429 -3.43 -6.61 1.11
C GLU A 429 -3.37 -5.40 2.03
N ASN A 430 -2.18 -5.05 2.53
CA ASN A 430 -1.97 -4.01 3.53
C ASN A 430 -1.43 -2.70 2.94
N THR A 431 -0.94 -2.74 1.70
CA THR A 431 -0.35 -1.59 1.01
C THR A 431 -1.32 -0.98 0.01
N GLN A 432 -1.31 0.35 -0.11
CA GLN A 432 -2.11 1.08 -1.08
C GLN A 432 -1.72 0.74 -2.53
N ALA A 433 -2.69 0.64 -3.43
CA ALA A 433 -2.46 0.33 -4.84
C ALA A 433 -1.62 1.39 -5.56
N GLY A 434 -1.66 2.66 -5.11
CA GLY A 434 -0.78 3.70 -5.65
C GLY A 434 0.73 3.39 -5.51
N HIS A 435 1.14 2.75 -4.41
CA HIS A 435 2.52 2.30 -4.24
C HIS A 435 2.85 1.15 -5.18
N TYR A 436 1.97 0.16 -5.30
CA TYR A 436 2.21 -0.96 -6.21
C TYR A 436 2.23 -0.52 -7.69
N PHE A 437 1.34 0.40 -8.07
CA PHE A 437 1.36 1.04 -9.38
C PHE A 437 2.70 1.71 -9.67
N ALA A 438 3.27 2.46 -8.71
CA ALA A 438 4.58 3.10 -8.85
C ALA A 438 5.71 2.07 -9.10
N LEU A 439 5.68 0.91 -8.43
CA LEU A 439 6.64 -0.18 -8.70
C LEU A 439 6.51 -0.75 -10.11
N LEU A 440 5.28 -0.95 -10.57
CA LEU A 440 5.02 -1.47 -11.91
C LEU A 440 5.47 -0.49 -13.00
N GLN A 441 5.20 0.81 -12.81
CA GLN A 441 5.70 1.88 -13.68
C GLN A 441 7.22 1.93 -13.69
N TYR A 442 7.85 1.86 -12.51
CA TYR A 442 9.31 1.83 -12.39
C TYR A 442 9.90 0.63 -13.13
N SER A 443 9.31 -0.55 -12.97
CA SER A 443 9.78 -1.77 -13.63
C SER A 443 9.66 -1.69 -15.15
N HIS A 444 8.57 -1.08 -15.65
CA HIS A 444 8.39 -0.83 -17.07
C HIS A 444 9.46 0.15 -17.61
N GLN A 445 9.65 1.30 -16.96
CA GLN A 445 10.65 2.30 -17.34
C GLN A 445 12.08 1.74 -17.27
N TYR A 446 12.35 0.86 -16.30
CA TYR A 446 13.63 0.16 -16.18
C TYR A 446 13.90 -0.70 -17.40
N GLN A 447 12.93 -1.52 -17.81
CA GLN A 447 13.05 -2.35 -19.00
C GLN A 447 13.21 -1.49 -20.27
N GLU A 448 12.39 -0.46 -20.46
CA GLU A 448 12.49 0.45 -21.62
C GLU A 448 13.87 1.13 -21.68
N THR A 449 14.36 1.64 -20.56
CA THR A 449 15.68 2.28 -20.48
C THR A 449 16.79 1.29 -20.79
N PHE A 450 16.69 0.05 -20.30
CA PHE A 450 17.63 -1.01 -20.61
C PHE A 450 17.62 -1.34 -22.12
N MET A 451 16.44 -1.48 -22.73
CA MET A 451 16.30 -1.75 -24.16
C MET A 451 16.84 -0.59 -25.03
N ALA A 452 16.64 0.66 -24.61
CA ALA A 452 17.21 1.83 -25.28
C ALA A 452 18.74 1.81 -25.27
N VAL A 453 19.37 1.27 -24.22
CA VAL A 453 20.82 1.09 -24.16
C VAL A 453 21.30 -0.04 -25.09
N VAL A 454 20.52 -1.10 -25.29
CA VAL A 454 20.85 -2.15 -26.28
C VAL A 454 20.89 -1.57 -27.71
N GLY A 455 19.87 -0.77 -28.07
CA GLY A 455 19.82 0.04 -29.30
C GLY A 455 19.71 -0.72 -30.63
N ASN A 456 19.91 -2.04 -30.66
CA ASN A 456 19.73 -2.88 -31.86
C ASN A 456 18.35 -3.54 -31.83
N GLU A 457 17.48 -3.19 -32.80
CA GLU A 457 16.08 -3.64 -32.86
C GLU A 457 15.91 -5.16 -32.74
N LYS A 458 16.73 -5.96 -33.45
CA LYS A 458 16.62 -7.43 -33.39
C LYS A 458 17.00 -8.00 -32.03
N LEU A 459 18.00 -7.40 -31.38
CA LEU A 459 18.42 -7.80 -30.04
C LEU A 459 17.43 -7.34 -28.98
N VAL A 460 16.81 -6.16 -29.15
CA VAL A 460 15.73 -5.65 -28.31
C VAL A 460 14.53 -6.60 -28.38
N GLU A 461 14.07 -6.96 -29.57
CA GLU A 461 12.94 -7.88 -29.73
C GLU A 461 13.22 -9.24 -29.07
N ALA A 462 14.41 -9.79 -29.29
CA ALA A 462 14.82 -11.05 -28.68
C ALA A 462 14.95 -10.98 -27.15
N ALA A 463 15.38 -9.82 -26.62
CA ALA A 463 15.56 -9.59 -25.19
C ALA A 463 14.21 -9.35 -24.49
N THR A 464 13.28 -8.65 -25.13
CA THR A 464 11.91 -8.47 -24.64
C THR A 464 11.19 -9.82 -24.55
N LYS A 465 11.32 -10.67 -25.59
CA LYS A 465 10.72 -12.02 -25.59
C LYS A 465 11.33 -12.96 -24.54
N ASN A 466 12.59 -12.75 -24.15
CA ASN A 466 13.30 -13.58 -23.17
C ASN A 466 13.74 -12.76 -21.95
N TRP A 467 12.88 -11.86 -21.47
CA TRP A 467 13.23 -10.94 -20.39
C TRP A 467 13.65 -11.66 -19.10
N GLU A 468 13.03 -12.80 -18.79
CA GLU A 468 13.40 -13.65 -17.65
C GLU A 468 14.89 -14.04 -17.68
N ALA A 469 15.44 -14.41 -18.85
CA ALA A 469 16.84 -14.76 -18.99
C ALA A 469 17.77 -13.54 -18.84
N VAL A 470 17.29 -12.33 -19.15
CA VAL A 470 18.02 -11.09 -18.87
C VAL A 470 18.03 -10.81 -17.37
N CYS A 471 16.90 -11.00 -16.69
CA CYS A 471 16.76 -10.87 -15.24
C CYS A 471 17.66 -11.83 -14.45
N GLU A 472 17.85 -13.07 -14.92
CA GLU A 472 18.81 -14.02 -14.32
C GLU A 472 20.25 -13.46 -14.25
N VAL A 473 20.65 -12.63 -15.21
CA VAL A 473 21.97 -11.98 -15.25
C VAL A 473 21.95 -10.61 -14.56
N LEU A 474 20.81 -9.93 -14.52
CA LEU A 474 20.65 -8.68 -13.77
C LEU A 474 20.74 -8.91 -12.26
N ALA A 475 20.14 -10.00 -11.77
CA ALA A 475 20.12 -10.33 -10.35
C ALA A 475 21.54 -10.59 -9.83
N PRO A 476 22.02 -9.86 -8.81
CA PRO A 476 23.26 -10.22 -8.14
C PRO A 476 23.08 -11.59 -7.46
N GLY A 477 23.99 -12.53 -7.72
CA GLY A 477 23.97 -13.84 -7.08
C GLY A 477 24.07 -13.71 -5.56
N SER A 478 23.19 -14.37 -4.81
CA SER A 478 23.14 -14.32 -3.34
C SER A 478 24.23 -15.15 -2.64
N GLY A 479 25.33 -15.47 -3.33
CA GLY A 479 26.40 -16.32 -2.82
C GLY A 479 27.75 -15.61 -2.91
N GLY A 480 28.56 -15.72 -1.86
CA GLY A 480 29.83 -15.02 -1.66
C GLY A 480 30.97 -15.30 -2.65
N ASP A 481 30.69 -15.81 -3.86
CA ASP A 481 31.68 -15.95 -4.93
C ASP A 481 31.36 -15.01 -6.10
N HIS A 482 32.16 -13.94 -6.18
CA HIS A 482 32.45 -13.08 -7.33
C HIS A 482 31.32 -12.74 -8.33
N ILE A 483 30.77 -11.52 -8.21
CA ILE A 483 30.54 -10.53 -9.29
C ILE A 483 30.43 -11.11 -10.72
N ILE A 484 29.30 -11.73 -11.08
CA ILE A 484 28.91 -11.95 -12.50
C ILE A 484 27.47 -11.48 -12.76
N GLY A 485 26.94 -10.58 -11.92
CA GLY A 485 25.59 -10.04 -12.05
C GLY A 485 25.57 -8.52 -12.16
N GLY A 486 24.52 -7.98 -12.77
CA GLY A 486 24.23 -6.55 -12.81
C GLY A 486 23.96 -5.98 -14.22
N PRO A 487 23.59 -4.70 -14.33
CA PRO A 487 23.13 -4.08 -15.57
C PRO A 487 24.08 -4.22 -16.75
N ASP A 488 25.39 -4.02 -16.53
CA ASP A 488 26.37 -4.11 -17.62
C ASP A 488 26.71 -5.56 -18.00
N ALA A 489 26.60 -6.51 -17.06
CA ALA A 489 26.74 -7.93 -17.34
C ALA A 489 25.56 -8.43 -18.20
N ALA A 490 24.34 -8.00 -17.86
CA ALA A 490 23.14 -8.27 -18.64
C ALA A 490 23.23 -7.63 -20.04
N LEU A 491 23.73 -6.39 -20.15
CA LEU A 491 23.95 -5.74 -21.45
C LEU A 491 24.95 -6.55 -22.29
N ALA A 492 26.06 -7.01 -21.72
CA ALA A 492 27.04 -7.84 -22.42
C ALA A 492 26.44 -9.19 -22.86
N PHE A 493 25.57 -9.79 -22.04
CA PHE A 493 24.86 -11.03 -22.37
C PHE A 493 23.91 -10.85 -23.58
N VAL A 494 23.16 -9.75 -23.61
CA VAL A 494 22.27 -9.43 -24.75
C VAL A 494 23.07 -9.13 -26.02
N LEU A 495 24.13 -8.32 -25.93
CA LEU A 495 25.02 -8.03 -27.07
C LEU A 495 25.77 -9.27 -27.58
N GLY A 496 26.02 -10.25 -26.72
CA GLY A 496 26.58 -11.56 -27.06
C GLY A 496 25.59 -12.52 -27.73
N GLY A 497 24.35 -12.09 -27.97
CA GLY A 497 23.30 -12.88 -28.61
C GLY A 497 22.65 -13.92 -27.70
N MET A 498 22.67 -13.70 -26.36
CA MET A 498 21.96 -14.51 -25.36
C MET A 498 22.24 -16.02 -25.43
N LYS A 499 23.43 -16.41 -25.88
CA LYS A 499 23.88 -17.80 -25.86
C LYS A 499 24.23 -18.17 -24.42
N LYS A 500 23.60 -19.21 -23.86
CA LYS A 500 23.94 -19.74 -22.53
C LYS A 500 25.46 -19.89 -22.41
N ALA A 501 26.05 -19.27 -21.39
CA ALA A 501 27.48 -19.42 -21.12
C ALA A 501 27.82 -20.92 -20.98
N PRO A 502 28.94 -21.40 -21.54
CA PRO A 502 29.33 -22.79 -21.34
C PRO A 502 29.54 -23.01 -19.85
N LYS A 503 28.80 -23.95 -19.25
CA LYS A 503 29.00 -24.41 -17.87
C LYS A 503 30.50 -24.64 -17.70
N ALA A 504 31.12 -23.87 -16.81
CA ALA A 504 32.54 -24.00 -16.52
C ALA A 504 32.83 -25.46 -16.15
N ARG A 505 33.56 -26.14 -17.02
CA ARG A 505 34.03 -27.51 -16.81
C ARG A 505 34.81 -27.49 -15.51
N ALA A 506 34.31 -28.19 -14.49
CA ALA A 506 34.99 -28.39 -13.22
C ALA A 506 36.45 -28.81 -13.50
N GLN A 507 37.38 -27.88 -13.32
CA GLN A 507 38.79 -28.19 -13.36
C GLN A 507 39.09 -28.93 -12.07
N LYS A 508 39.19 -30.25 -12.19
CA LYS A 508 39.73 -31.12 -11.14
C LYS A 508 41.06 -30.54 -10.65
N ALA A 509 41.20 -30.48 -9.33
CA ALA A 509 42.41 -30.12 -8.61
C ALA A 509 43.65 -30.83 -9.20
N PRO A 510 44.81 -30.16 -9.30
CA PRO A 510 46.01 -30.78 -9.82
C PRO A 510 46.61 -31.72 -8.79
N GLN A 511 46.65 -33.01 -9.11
CA GLN A 511 47.50 -33.98 -8.43
C GLN A 511 48.96 -33.76 -8.85
N SER A 512 49.83 -33.89 -7.86
CA SER A 512 51.29 -33.81 -7.91
C SER A 512 51.91 -34.77 -8.92
N THR A 513 52.82 -34.29 -9.78
CA THR A 513 54.00 -35.04 -10.22
C THR A 513 55.07 -34.14 -10.86
N THR A 514 56.22 -34.06 -10.19
CA THR A 514 57.61 -34.03 -10.73
C THR A 514 57.97 -33.13 -11.93
N ARG A 515 58.53 -31.97 -11.59
CA ARG A 515 59.83 -31.40 -12.03
C ARG A 515 60.47 -32.01 -13.31
N LYS A 516 60.45 -31.26 -14.42
CA LYS A 516 61.58 -31.16 -15.37
C LYS A 516 61.76 -29.73 -15.88
N VAL A 517 63.00 -29.30 -15.82
CA VAL A 517 63.55 -28.00 -16.21
C VAL A 517 63.70 -27.95 -17.73
N ALA A 518 63.25 -26.88 -18.38
CA ALA A 518 63.76 -26.46 -19.68
C ALA A 518 63.60 -24.93 -19.87
N THR A 519 64.75 -24.28 -19.90
CA THR A 519 65.05 -22.91 -20.32
C THR A 519 64.74 -22.68 -21.80
N ALA A 520 64.09 -21.55 -22.16
CA ALA A 520 64.30 -20.88 -23.46
C ALA A 520 63.63 -19.48 -23.54
N THR A 521 64.49 -18.46 -23.46
CA THR A 521 64.55 -17.26 -24.34
C THR A 521 63.30 -16.43 -24.67
N ARG A 522 63.28 -15.27 -24.01
CA ARG A 522 62.83 -13.93 -24.42
C ARG A 522 63.04 -13.67 -25.93
N ARG A 523 61.97 -13.34 -26.67
CA ARG A 523 62.08 -12.64 -27.96
C ARG A 523 60.99 -11.57 -28.09
N SER A 524 61.43 -10.33 -27.93
CA SER A 524 60.72 -9.10 -28.25
C SER A 524 60.36 -9.03 -29.73
N LYS A 525 59.10 -8.72 -30.05
CA LYS A 525 58.72 -8.13 -31.34
C LYS A 525 57.92 -6.86 -31.08
N ARG A 526 58.50 -5.76 -31.52
CA ARG A 526 57.93 -4.40 -31.56
C ARG A 526 57.50 -4.13 -33.01
N LEU A 527 56.57 -3.19 -33.17
CA LEU A 527 56.00 -2.62 -34.42
C LEU A 527 54.78 -3.43 -34.92
N SER A 528 53.64 -2.83 -35.24
CA SER A 528 53.42 -1.52 -35.87
C SER A 528 52.11 -0.85 -35.45
N SER A 529 52.16 0.47 -35.36
CA SER A 529 51.05 1.41 -35.32
C SER A 529 50.09 1.23 -36.50
N ALA A 530 48.81 1.01 -36.21
CA ALA A 530 47.71 1.30 -37.12
C ALA A 530 46.63 2.02 -36.30
N SER A 531 46.21 3.18 -36.80
CA SER A 531 45.22 4.08 -36.23
C SER A 531 43.90 3.36 -35.98
N ALA A 532 43.61 3.06 -34.71
CA ALA A 532 42.26 2.74 -34.26
C ALA A 532 41.63 4.03 -33.74
N SER A 533 40.52 4.43 -34.35
CA SER A 533 39.62 5.46 -33.83
C SER A 533 39.33 5.18 -32.36
N ALA A 534 39.52 6.17 -31.50
CA ALA A 534 39.31 6.07 -30.07
C ALA A 534 37.82 5.77 -29.75
N GLN A 535 37.47 4.49 -29.65
CA GLN A 535 36.32 4.04 -28.88
C GLN A 535 36.71 4.04 -27.42
N VAL A 536 36.15 4.98 -26.66
CA VAL A 536 36.20 5.01 -25.20
C VAL A 536 35.62 3.68 -24.68
N PRO A 537 36.28 2.97 -23.74
CA PRO A 537 35.85 1.65 -23.30
C PRO A 537 34.50 1.72 -22.57
N ALA A 538 33.53 0.95 -23.08
CA ALA A 538 32.16 0.79 -22.62
C ALA A 538 32.05 0.08 -21.25
N LYS A 539 32.60 0.67 -20.20
CA LYS A 539 32.32 0.24 -18.81
C LYS A 539 31.21 1.12 -18.25
N ASN A 540 30.18 0.49 -17.68
CA ASN A 540 29.10 1.13 -16.91
C ASN A 540 28.00 1.84 -17.71
N ARG A 541 27.85 1.59 -19.01
CA ARG A 541 26.84 2.29 -19.84
C ARG A 541 25.40 1.99 -19.37
N ALA A 542 25.09 0.73 -19.06
CA ALA A 542 23.75 0.37 -18.58
C ALA A 542 23.54 0.88 -17.15
N SER A 543 24.53 0.70 -16.28
CA SER A 543 24.43 1.18 -14.89
C SER A 543 24.26 2.70 -14.81
N ILE A 544 24.97 3.49 -15.62
CA ILE A 544 24.83 4.96 -15.65
C ILE A 544 23.45 5.38 -16.16
N ALA A 545 22.89 4.69 -17.16
CA ALA A 545 21.57 5.01 -17.67
C ALA A 545 20.48 4.71 -16.63
N LEU A 546 20.55 3.55 -15.99
CA LEU A 546 19.56 3.09 -15.01
C LEU A 546 19.67 3.83 -13.67
N ALA A 547 20.86 4.27 -13.26
CA ALA A 547 21.04 5.09 -12.05
C ALA A 547 20.34 6.46 -12.11
N LYS A 548 19.92 6.91 -13.30
CA LYS A 548 19.14 8.14 -13.46
C LYS A 548 17.65 7.92 -13.20
N LEU A 549 17.18 6.68 -13.25
CA LEU A 549 15.79 6.36 -12.93
C LEU A 549 15.56 6.54 -11.45
N LYS A 550 14.54 7.32 -11.12
CA LYS A 550 14.03 7.44 -9.76
C LYS A 550 12.66 6.79 -9.71
N LEU A 551 12.42 6.02 -8.65
CA LEU A 551 11.09 5.64 -8.25
C LEU A 551 10.33 6.94 -7.98
N LEU A 552 9.29 7.19 -8.78
CA LEU A 552 8.41 8.31 -8.50
C LEU A 552 7.73 8.03 -7.16
N PRO A 553 7.63 9.02 -6.26
CA PRO A 553 6.76 8.87 -5.11
C PRO A 553 5.36 8.57 -5.65
N ALA A 554 4.67 7.60 -5.05
CA ALA A 554 3.24 7.47 -5.27
C ALA A 554 2.65 8.86 -5.02
N GLN A 555 1.97 9.44 -6.02
CA GLN A 555 1.54 10.83 -5.96
C GLN A 555 0.79 11.05 -4.65
N ARG A 556 1.39 11.86 -3.78
CA ARG A 556 0.69 12.54 -2.71
C ARG A 556 0.65 13.99 -3.14
N ASP A 557 -0.47 14.37 -3.72
CA ASP A 557 -1.19 15.62 -3.46
C ASP A 557 -2.61 15.47 -3.99
#